data_AF-A0A953EG96-F1
#
_entry.id   AF-A0A953EG96-F1
#
_cell.length_a   1.000
_cell.length_b   1.000
_cell.length_c   1.000
_cell.angle_alpha   90.00
_cell.angle_beta   90.00
_cell.angle_gamma   90.00
#
_symmetry.space_group_name_H-M   'P 1'
#
loop_
_entity.id
_entity.type
_entity.pdbx_description
1 polymer ?
#
loop_
_entity_poly.entity_id
_entity_poly.type
_entity_poly.pdbx_seq_one_letter_code
_entity_poly.pdbx_strand_id
1 'polypeptide(L)'
;MTSPPTRSWATGVEYHLRYQRLRERATAAGIGPDDHLGFARWLIGEKSRAQPAYWRKLKAAALAGLDLEGAATAREAEALLRAETSAGTARGAPRRAPRRKAVTPDEMRLLLENLTRRALTSEVGRLTVVWLIAGHATGLRPCEWRSAVLASDVNGRPVLRVENAKQTNGRAHGNTRALALDELRPQERE
;
A
#
# COMPACT_ATOMS: atom_id res chain seq x y z
N MET A 1 -13.36 15.82 -20.39
CA MET A 1 -13.20 14.70 -19.42
C MET A 1 -11.89 14.92 -18.67
N THR A 2 -11.94 15.31 -17.40
CA THR A 2 -10.76 15.52 -16.56
C THR A 2 -10.10 14.19 -16.26
N SER A 3 -8.81 14.05 -16.58
CA SER A 3 -8.03 12.87 -16.23
C SER A 3 -8.19 12.57 -14.73
N PRO A 4 -8.39 11.29 -14.34
CA PRO A 4 -8.49 10.94 -12.93
C PRO A 4 -7.23 11.42 -12.20
N PRO A 5 -7.37 11.91 -10.95
CA PRO A 5 -6.22 12.39 -10.19
C PRO A 5 -5.18 11.28 -10.12
N THR A 6 -3.92 11.61 -10.45
CA THR A 6 -2.77 10.68 -10.47
C THR A 6 -2.50 10.01 -9.10
N ARG A 7 -3.23 10.40 -8.05
CA ARG A 7 -3.13 9.94 -6.67
C ARG A 7 -4.53 9.76 -6.10
N SER A 8 -4.76 8.66 -5.37
CA SER A 8 -6.00 8.49 -4.60
C SER A 8 -6.02 9.45 -3.42
N TRP A 9 -7.21 9.82 -2.94
CA TRP A 9 -7.38 10.66 -1.75
C TRP A 9 -6.62 10.11 -0.54
N ALA A 10 -6.70 8.79 -0.30
CA ALA A 10 -5.96 8.12 0.77
C ALA A 10 -4.43 8.27 0.64
N THR A 11 -3.91 8.26 -0.60
CA THR A 11 -2.48 8.54 -0.85
C THR A 11 -2.14 9.99 -0.51
N GLY A 12 -3.04 10.93 -0.83
CA GLY A 12 -2.91 12.33 -0.47
C GLY A 12 -2.83 12.53 1.05
N VAL A 13 -3.74 11.90 1.81
CA VAL A 13 -3.75 11.95 3.28
C VAL A 13 -2.45 11.38 3.86
N GLU A 14 -1.98 10.23 3.36
CA GLU A 14 -0.72 9.63 3.84
C GLU A 14 0.48 10.56 3.58
N TYR A 15 0.51 11.22 2.42
CA TYR A 15 1.57 12.17 2.08
C TYR A 15 1.49 13.41 2.97
N HIS A 16 0.30 13.94 3.21
CA HIS A 16 0.10 15.09 4.09
C HIS A 16 0.54 14.78 5.52
N LEU A 17 0.09 13.67 6.10
CA LEU A 17 0.50 13.26 7.45
C LEU A 17 2.01 13.03 7.56
N ARG A 18 2.64 12.46 6.53
CA ARG A 18 4.09 12.27 6.49
C ARG A 18 4.82 13.60 6.35
N TYR A 19 4.28 14.53 5.58
CA TYR A 19 4.83 15.87 5.43
C TYR A 19 4.81 16.64 6.76
N GLN A 20 3.68 16.62 7.48
CA GLN A 20 3.58 17.24 8.81
C GLN A 20 4.65 16.70 9.77
N ARG A 21 4.80 15.38 9.85
CA ARG A 21 5.86 14.75 10.67
C ARG A 21 7.28 15.13 10.24
N LEU A 22 7.51 15.37 8.94
CA LEU A 22 8.80 15.86 8.47
C LEU A 22 9.04 17.31 8.88
N ARG A 23 8.01 18.17 8.83
CA ARG A 23 8.09 19.55 9.30
C ARG A 23 8.34 19.62 10.80
N GLU A 24 7.59 18.86 11.61
CA GLU A 24 7.83 18.74 13.06
C GLU A 24 9.28 18.36 13.39
N ARG A 25 9.84 17.38 12.67
CA ARG A 25 11.24 16.96 12.84
C ARG A 25 12.24 18.03 12.40
N ALA A 26 11.94 18.78 11.33
CA ALA A 26 12.78 19.87 10.88
C ALA A 26 12.75 21.05 11.87
N THR A 27 11.57 21.38 12.41
CA THR A 27 11.40 22.38 13.48
C THR A 27 12.18 21.99 14.72
N ALA A 28 12.13 20.72 15.13
CA ALA A 28 12.95 20.21 16.24
C ALA A 28 14.47 20.31 15.96
N ALA A 29 14.88 20.39 14.69
CA ALA A 29 16.26 20.63 14.26
C ALA A 29 16.58 22.12 14.04
N GLY A 30 15.67 23.03 14.41
CA GLY A 30 15.86 24.48 14.31
C GLY A 30 15.46 25.11 12.97
N ILE A 31 14.79 24.36 12.08
CA ILE A 31 14.31 24.89 10.80
C ILE A 31 12.94 25.55 10.99
N GLY A 32 12.81 26.82 10.62
CA GLY A 32 11.55 27.55 10.76
C GLY A 32 10.41 26.98 9.91
N PRO A 33 9.15 27.16 10.34
CA PRO A 33 7.96 26.71 9.61
C PRO A 33 7.67 27.49 8.32
N ASP A 34 8.43 28.54 8.01
CA ASP A 34 8.37 29.26 6.73
C ASP A 34 9.67 29.11 5.92
N ASP A 35 10.66 28.40 6.47
CA ASP A 35 11.95 28.14 5.82
C ASP A 35 11.88 26.88 4.96
N HIS A 36 11.29 27.01 3.78
CA HIS A 36 11.14 25.90 2.83
C HIS A 36 12.49 25.40 2.29
N LEU A 37 13.44 26.31 2.04
CA LEU A 37 14.76 25.97 1.53
C LEU A 37 15.61 25.27 2.60
N GLY A 38 15.61 25.78 3.83
CA GLY A 38 16.23 25.12 4.97
C GLY A 38 15.64 23.74 5.21
N PHE A 39 14.32 23.58 5.06
CA PHE A 39 13.66 22.27 5.15
C PHE A 39 14.14 21.31 4.07
N ALA A 40 14.20 21.73 2.81
CA ALA A 40 14.69 20.90 1.72
C ALA A 40 16.15 20.48 1.95
N ARG A 41 17.03 21.42 2.34
CA ARG A 41 18.44 21.13 2.66
C ARG A 41 18.58 20.17 3.84
N TRP A 42 17.82 20.40 4.90
CA TRP A 42 17.77 19.50 6.06
C TRP A 42 17.35 18.08 5.65
N LEU A 43 16.29 17.95 4.86
CA LEU A 43 15.79 16.65 4.41
C LEU A 43 16.82 15.93 3.53
N ILE A 44 17.56 16.66 2.69
CA ILE A 44 18.68 16.12 1.91
C ILE A 44 19.83 15.67 2.82
N GLY A 45 20.14 16.41 3.88
CA GLY A 45 21.12 16.00 4.89
C GLY A 45 20.77 14.66 5.56
N GLU A 46 19.48 14.42 5.81
CA GLU A 46 18.96 13.18 6.38
C GLU A 46 19.02 11.97 5.44
N LYS A 47 19.26 12.20 4.14
CA LYS A 47 19.28 11.16 3.08
C LYS A 47 20.25 10.02 3.38
N SER A 48 21.42 10.33 3.92
CA SER A 48 22.48 9.37 4.24
C SER A 48 22.05 8.32 5.28
N ARG A 49 21.06 8.66 6.12
CA ARG A 49 20.48 7.78 7.15
C ARG A 49 19.30 6.95 6.63
N ALA A 50 18.73 7.33 5.49
CA ALA A 50 17.54 6.71 4.94
C ALA A 50 17.88 5.56 3.98
N GLN A 51 17.12 4.47 4.06
CA GLN A 51 17.13 3.44 3.02
C GLN A 51 16.55 3.98 1.70
N PRO A 52 16.99 3.51 0.51
CA PRO A 52 16.56 4.07 -0.78
C PRO A 52 15.03 4.11 -0.96
N ALA A 53 14.34 3.05 -0.53
CA ALA A 53 12.89 2.98 -0.61
C ALA A 53 12.19 3.94 0.37
N TYR A 54 12.78 4.16 1.55
CA TYR A 54 12.26 5.10 2.54
C TYR A 54 12.50 6.55 2.09
N TRP A 55 13.69 6.86 1.58
CA TRP A 55 14.01 8.16 0.97
C TRP A 55 12.99 8.57 -0.09
N ARG A 56 12.67 7.68 -1.04
CA ARG A 56 11.66 7.98 -2.06
C ARG A 56 10.29 8.34 -1.47
N LYS A 57 9.89 7.70 -0.36
CA LYS A 57 8.63 8.04 0.33
C LYS A 57 8.70 9.39 1.03
N LEU A 58 9.82 9.72 1.67
CA LEU A 58 10.02 11.02 2.31
C LEU A 58 10.00 12.14 1.26
N LYS A 59 10.79 11.99 0.18
CA LYS A 59 10.82 12.94 -0.95
C LYS A 59 9.44 13.12 -1.57
N ALA A 60 8.69 12.03 -1.82
CA ALA A 60 7.36 12.13 -2.41
C ALA A 60 6.36 12.90 -1.50
N ALA A 61 6.41 12.69 -0.19
CA ALA A 61 5.58 13.43 0.75
C ALA A 61 5.99 14.90 0.85
N ALA A 62 7.30 15.19 0.89
CA ALA A 62 7.83 16.55 0.90
C ALA A 62 7.40 17.33 -0.36
N LEU A 63 7.55 16.74 -1.54
CA LEU A 63 7.11 17.36 -2.78
C LEU A 63 5.60 17.62 -2.81
N ALA A 64 4.80 16.69 -2.28
CA ALA A 64 3.35 16.88 -2.22
C ALA A 64 2.91 17.94 -1.19
N GLY A 65 3.67 18.12 -0.11
CA GLY A 65 3.39 19.14 0.89
C GLY A 65 3.75 20.55 0.42
N LEU A 66 4.95 20.71 -0.14
CA LEU A 66 5.44 21.98 -0.67
C LEU A 66 4.56 22.51 -1.83
N ASP A 67 4.07 21.61 -2.68
CA ASP A 67 3.13 21.93 -3.78
C ASP A 67 1.83 22.56 -3.26
N LEU A 68 1.35 22.13 -2.08
CA LEU A 68 0.16 22.68 -1.44
C LEU A 68 0.40 24.03 -0.76
N GLU A 69 1.63 24.33 -0.33
CA GLU A 69 1.95 25.60 0.31
C GLU A 69 2.00 26.77 -0.68
N GLY A 70 2.32 26.50 -1.96
CA GLY A 70 2.14 27.44 -3.08
C GLY A 70 3.07 28.68 -3.09
N ALA A 71 3.84 28.91 -2.02
CA ALA A 71 4.81 29.99 -1.88
C ALA A 71 5.98 29.87 -2.89
N ALA A 72 6.57 30.99 -3.29
CA ALA A 72 7.72 30.99 -4.20
C ALA A 72 8.90 30.18 -3.66
N THR A 73 9.20 30.34 -2.37
CA THR A 73 10.27 29.59 -1.68
C THR A 73 9.95 28.09 -1.57
N ALA A 74 8.67 27.69 -1.53
CA ALA A 74 8.26 26.29 -1.58
C ALA A 74 8.53 25.66 -2.95
N ARG A 75 8.30 26.40 -4.04
CA ARG A 75 8.62 25.94 -5.41
C ARG A 75 10.13 25.77 -5.64
N GLU A 76 10.94 26.66 -5.08
CA GLU A 76 12.40 26.52 -5.11
C GLU A 76 12.87 25.29 -4.32
N ALA A 77 12.30 25.07 -3.13
CA ALA A 77 12.55 23.88 -2.32
C ALA A 77 12.13 22.59 -3.05
N GLU A 78 11.01 22.60 -3.77
CA GLU A 78 10.61 21.50 -4.64
C GLU A 78 11.61 21.23 -5.74
N ALA A 79 12.06 22.27 -6.45
CA ALA A 79 13.03 22.12 -7.54
C ALA A 79 14.33 21.48 -7.02
N LEU A 80 14.81 21.95 -5.87
CA LEU A 80 15.97 21.37 -5.18
C LEU A 80 15.75 19.89 -4.86
N LEU A 81 14.61 19.54 -4.25
CA LEU A 81 14.28 18.15 -3.95
C LEU A 81 14.09 17.30 -5.21
N ARG A 82 13.56 17.84 -6.31
CA ARG A 82 13.36 17.10 -7.57
C ARG A 82 14.69 16.70 -8.21
N ALA A 83 15.68 17.58 -8.19
CA ALA A 83 17.03 17.31 -8.68
C ALA A 83 17.73 16.14 -7.93
N GLU A 84 17.35 15.90 -6.68
CA GLU A 84 17.95 14.85 -5.86
C GLU A 84 17.58 13.42 -6.29
N THR A 85 18.57 12.58 -6.52
CA THR A 85 18.35 11.15 -6.80
C THR A 85 18.35 10.32 -5.50
N SER A 86 18.31 8.99 -5.59
CA SER A 86 18.59 8.10 -4.44
C SER A 86 20.09 7.91 -4.18
N ALA A 87 20.99 8.54 -4.95
CA ALA A 87 22.43 8.41 -4.72
C ALA A 87 22.83 8.97 -3.34
N GLY A 88 23.68 8.28 -2.60
CA GLY A 88 24.08 8.70 -1.25
C GLY A 88 23.11 8.32 -0.12
N THR A 89 22.02 7.59 -0.41
CA THR A 89 21.21 6.96 0.64
C THR A 89 21.99 5.85 1.35
N ALA A 90 21.62 5.52 2.59
CA ALA A 90 22.22 4.42 3.34
C ALA A 90 22.27 3.16 2.47
N ARG A 91 23.43 2.51 2.39
CA ARG A 91 23.52 1.19 1.77
C ARG A 91 22.59 0.26 2.55
N GLY A 92 21.69 -0.41 1.83
CA GLY A 92 20.84 -1.42 2.44
C GLY A 92 21.70 -2.49 3.10
N ALA A 93 21.24 -3.01 4.23
CA ALA A 93 21.73 -4.31 4.69
C ALA A 93 21.70 -5.30 3.51
N PRO A 94 22.65 -6.24 3.42
CA PRO A 94 22.68 -7.24 2.36
C PRO A 94 21.28 -7.81 2.16
N ARG A 95 20.87 -7.95 0.89
CA ARG A 95 19.53 -8.39 0.48
C ARG A 95 19.14 -9.60 1.33
N ARG A 96 18.28 -9.39 2.33
CA ARG A 96 17.75 -10.48 3.16
C ARG A 96 17.16 -11.50 2.19
N ALA A 97 17.41 -12.79 2.44
CA ALA A 97 16.77 -13.86 1.69
C ALA A 97 15.28 -13.52 1.52
N PRO A 98 14.71 -13.68 0.32
CA PRO A 98 13.32 -13.32 0.08
C PRO A 98 12.47 -14.03 1.13
N ARG A 99 11.82 -13.26 2.01
CA ARG A 99 10.85 -13.82 2.94
C ARG A 99 9.85 -14.62 2.10
N ARG A 100 9.65 -15.90 2.43
CA ARG A 100 8.71 -16.74 1.71
C ARG A 100 7.34 -16.06 1.77
N LYS A 101 6.79 -15.74 0.60
CA LYS A 101 5.51 -15.02 0.48
C LYS A 101 4.30 -15.97 0.40
N ALA A 102 4.57 -17.28 0.37
CA ALA A 102 3.56 -18.31 0.22
C ALA A 102 3.41 -19.10 1.51
N VAL A 103 2.17 -19.28 1.94
CA VAL A 103 1.77 -20.24 2.97
C VAL A 103 1.63 -21.60 2.30
N THR A 104 2.33 -22.63 2.81
CA THR A 104 2.21 -24.00 2.28
C THR A 104 0.90 -24.63 2.74
N PRO A 105 0.42 -25.69 2.07
CA PRO A 105 -0.73 -26.46 2.55
C PRO A 105 -0.58 -26.93 4.01
N ASP A 106 0.62 -27.37 4.42
CA ASP A 106 0.89 -27.78 5.80
C ASP A 106 0.83 -26.63 6.80
N GLU A 107 1.34 -25.46 6.43
CA GLU A 107 1.23 -24.26 7.27
C GLU A 107 -0.21 -23.77 7.37
N MET A 108 -0.98 -23.83 6.28
CA MET A 108 -2.40 -23.52 6.28
C MET A 108 -3.15 -24.48 7.21
N ARG A 109 -2.89 -25.79 7.11
CA ARG A 109 -3.45 -26.80 8.01
C ARG A 109 -3.11 -26.48 9.47
N LEU A 110 -1.85 -26.21 9.77
CA LEU A 110 -1.40 -25.87 11.12
C LEU A 110 -2.07 -24.58 11.64
N LEU A 111 -2.22 -23.56 10.80
CA LEU A 111 -2.91 -22.32 11.16
C LEU A 111 -4.38 -22.60 11.49
N LEU A 112 -5.08 -23.38 10.67
CA LEU A 112 -6.48 -23.72 10.87
C LEU A 112 -6.68 -24.57 12.13
N GLU A 113 -5.84 -25.57 12.39
CA GLU A 113 -5.89 -26.40 13.62
C GLU A 113 -5.67 -25.57 14.89
N ASN A 114 -4.79 -24.58 14.84
CA ASN A 114 -4.52 -23.71 15.99
C ASN A 114 -5.59 -22.63 16.17
N LEU A 115 -6.09 -22.07 15.07
CA LEU A 115 -7.17 -21.10 15.11
C LEU A 115 -8.45 -21.77 15.60
N THR A 116 -8.89 -22.87 14.99
CA THR A 116 -10.17 -23.52 15.33
C THR A 116 -10.33 -23.87 16.83
N ARG A 117 -9.24 -24.26 17.52
CA ARG A 117 -9.24 -24.55 18.96
C ARG A 117 -9.71 -23.39 19.85
N ARG A 118 -9.49 -22.13 19.43
CA ARG A 118 -9.88 -20.92 20.18
C ARG A 118 -10.85 -20.02 19.41
N ALA A 119 -10.86 -20.12 18.10
CA ALA A 119 -11.59 -19.25 17.21
C ALA A 119 -13.06 -19.65 17.09
N LEU A 120 -13.38 -20.95 17.21
CA LEU A 120 -14.77 -21.41 17.09
C LEU A 120 -15.66 -20.99 18.25
N THR A 121 -15.07 -20.60 19.40
CA THR A 121 -15.80 -20.15 20.59
C THR A 121 -16.25 -18.68 20.50
N SER A 122 -15.78 -17.92 19.50
CA SER A 122 -16.17 -16.52 19.30
C SER A 122 -16.59 -16.27 17.85
N GLU A 123 -17.50 -15.32 17.64
CA GLU A 123 -17.92 -14.92 16.30
C GLU A 123 -16.75 -14.37 15.48
N VAL A 124 -15.93 -13.51 16.07
CA VAL A 124 -14.72 -12.95 15.43
C VAL A 124 -13.75 -14.05 15.01
N GLY A 125 -13.57 -15.07 15.85
CA GLY A 125 -12.72 -16.19 15.50
C GLY A 125 -13.27 -17.00 14.32
N ARG A 126 -14.57 -17.31 14.30
CA ARG A 126 -15.22 -17.97 13.15
C ARG A 126 -15.05 -17.17 11.86
N LEU A 127 -15.30 -15.86 11.92
CA LEU A 127 -15.10 -14.97 10.77
C LEU A 127 -13.62 -14.98 10.31
N THR A 128 -12.67 -14.96 11.25
CA THR A 128 -11.24 -15.01 10.92
C THR A 128 -10.88 -16.26 10.13
N VAL A 129 -11.44 -17.42 10.52
CA VAL A 129 -11.23 -18.69 9.80
C VAL A 129 -11.80 -18.61 8.38
N VAL A 130 -13.03 -18.10 8.22
CA VAL A 130 -13.67 -17.91 6.91
C VAL A 130 -12.83 -16.99 6.02
N TRP A 131 -12.39 -15.84 6.56
CA TRP A 131 -11.54 -14.89 5.83
C TRP A 131 -10.20 -15.48 5.40
N LEU A 132 -9.60 -16.33 6.22
CA LEU A 132 -8.34 -17.00 5.89
C LEU A 132 -8.52 -18.01 4.74
N ILE A 133 -9.54 -18.86 4.82
CA ILE A 133 -9.83 -19.87 3.80
C ILE A 133 -10.21 -19.19 2.48
N ALA A 134 -11.21 -18.31 2.52
CA ALA A 134 -11.72 -17.62 1.35
C ALA A 134 -10.64 -16.74 0.69
N GLY A 135 -9.83 -16.04 1.49
CA GLY A 135 -8.71 -15.23 1.00
C GLY A 135 -7.60 -16.06 0.36
N HIS A 136 -7.29 -17.24 0.89
CA HIS A 136 -6.31 -18.15 0.30
C HIS A 136 -6.81 -18.76 -1.01
N ALA A 137 -8.05 -19.26 -1.03
CA ALA A 137 -8.66 -19.89 -2.19
C ALA A 137 -8.81 -18.92 -3.37
N THR A 138 -9.23 -17.67 -3.11
CA THR A 138 -9.53 -16.69 -4.17
C THR A 138 -8.38 -15.74 -4.46
N GLY A 139 -7.39 -15.59 -3.57
CA GLY A 139 -6.34 -14.59 -3.71
C GLY A 139 -6.84 -13.13 -3.72
N LEU A 140 -8.06 -12.89 -3.24
CA LEU A 140 -8.62 -11.55 -3.11
C LEU A 140 -7.91 -10.75 -2.03
N ARG A 141 -7.71 -9.47 -2.29
CA ARG A 141 -7.24 -8.54 -1.24
C ARG A 141 -8.39 -8.22 -0.29
N PRO A 142 -8.11 -7.90 0.98
CA PRO A 142 -9.15 -7.54 1.94
C PRO A 142 -10.14 -6.48 1.45
N CYS A 143 -9.66 -5.47 0.71
CA CYS A 143 -10.52 -4.41 0.17
C CYS A 143 -11.37 -4.82 -1.04
N GLU A 144 -11.03 -5.91 -1.75
CA GLU A 144 -11.75 -6.36 -2.95
C GLU A 144 -13.06 -7.08 -2.60
N TRP A 145 -13.11 -7.73 -1.44
CA TRP A 145 -14.28 -8.47 -0.94
C TRP A 145 -15.56 -7.63 -0.86
N ARG A 146 -15.44 -6.32 -0.60
CA ARG A 146 -16.60 -5.41 -0.56
C ARG A 146 -17.36 -5.37 -1.88
N SER A 147 -16.65 -5.54 -3.00
CA SER A 147 -17.22 -5.52 -4.35
C SER A 147 -17.47 -6.91 -4.92
N ALA A 148 -17.21 -7.96 -4.15
CA ALA A 148 -17.26 -9.32 -4.65
C ALA A 148 -18.70 -9.78 -4.80
N VAL A 149 -19.06 -10.21 -6.01
CA VAL A 149 -20.38 -10.74 -6.33
C VAL A 149 -20.24 -12.10 -7.00
N LEU A 150 -21.04 -13.06 -6.53
CA LEU A 150 -21.19 -14.34 -7.20
C LEU A 150 -22.00 -14.13 -8.48
N ALA A 151 -21.50 -14.63 -9.60
CA ALA A 151 -22.17 -14.53 -10.88
C ALA A 151 -21.87 -15.76 -11.75
N SER A 152 -22.38 -15.75 -12.97
CA SER A 152 -22.01 -16.72 -14.00
C SER A 152 -21.18 -16.07 -15.11
N ASP A 153 -20.28 -16.84 -15.69
CA ASP A 153 -19.63 -16.48 -16.96
C ASP A 153 -20.59 -16.70 -18.15
N VAL A 154 -20.08 -16.44 -19.37
CA VAL A 154 -20.84 -16.60 -20.62
C VAL A 154 -21.29 -18.04 -20.90
N ASN A 155 -20.67 -19.02 -20.24
CA ASN A 155 -20.98 -20.44 -20.35
C ASN A 155 -21.80 -20.97 -19.15
N GLY A 156 -22.28 -20.07 -18.28
CA GLY A 156 -23.05 -20.43 -17.08
C GLY A 156 -22.21 -20.90 -15.88
N ARG A 157 -20.87 -20.87 -15.97
CA ARG A 157 -19.98 -21.33 -14.89
C ARG A 157 -19.93 -20.31 -13.74
N PRO A 158 -19.91 -20.76 -12.48
CA PRO A 158 -19.84 -19.84 -11.35
C PRO A 158 -18.50 -19.09 -11.32
N VAL A 159 -18.57 -17.78 -11.21
CA VAL A 159 -17.42 -16.88 -11.09
C VAL A 159 -17.62 -15.89 -9.96
N LEU A 160 -16.52 -15.49 -9.33
CA LEU A 160 -16.48 -14.36 -8.42
C LEU A 160 -16.01 -13.12 -9.18
N ARG A 161 -16.92 -12.17 -9.39
CA ARG A 161 -16.59 -10.89 -10.06
C ARG A 161 -16.23 -9.86 -9.00
N VAL A 162 -15.12 -9.17 -9.19
CA VAL A 162 -14.63 -8.14 -8.25
C VAL A 162 -14.14 -6.90 -8.99
N GLU A 163 -14.22 -5.74 -8.34
CA GLU A 163 -13.51 -4.55 -8.77
C GLU A 163 -12.01 -4.66 -8.45
N ASN A 164 -11.16 -4.28 -9.39
CA ASN A 164 -9.72 -4.32 -9.20
C ASN A 164 -9.27 -3.20 -8.26
N ALA A 165 -8.69 -3.56 -7.10
CA ALA A 165 -8.16 -2.58 -6.14
C ALA A 165 -7.01 -1.69 -6.67
N LYS A 166 -6.51 -1.96 -7.89
CA LYS A 166 -5.46 -1.17 -8.58
C LYS A 166 -5.98 -0.35 -9.77
N GLN A 167 -7.30 -0.25 -9.96
CA GLN A 167 -7.88 0.43 -11.13
C GLN A 167 -7.53 1.93 -11.22
N THR A 168 -7.35 2.62 -10.09
CA THR A 168 -7.31 4.09 -10.04
C THR A 168 -6.07 4.74 -10.66
N ASN A 169 -5.00 3.99 -10.97
CA ASN A 169 -3.73 4.55 -11.46
C ASN A 169 -3.21 3.83 -12.71
N GLY A 170 -4.08 3.20 -13.50
CA GLY A 170 -3.68 2.43 -14.68
C GLY A 170 -2.78 1.21 -14.35
N ARG A 171 -2.78 0.77 -13.08
CA ARG A 171 -1.98 -0.36 -12.60
C ARG A 171 -2.75 -1.69 -12.61
N ALA A 172 -3.92 -1.71 -13.23
CA ALA A 172 -4.76 -2.87 -13.42
C ALA A 172 -5.07 -3.04 -14.91
N HIS A 173 -5.35 -4.28 -15.33
CA HIS A 173 -5.73 -4.62 -16.69
C HIS A 173 -7.21 -4.32 -17.03
N GLY A 174 -7.93 -3.65 -16.12
CA GLY A 174 -9.34 -3.29 -16.28
C GLY A 174 -9.97 -2.88 -14.94
N ASN A 175 -11.24 -2.46 -14.97
CA ASN A 175 -11.98 -2.05 -13.77
C ASN A 175 -12.40 -3.25 -12.91
N THR A 176 -12.72 -4.37 -13.56
CA THR A 176 -13.15 -5.61 -12.91
C THR A 176 -12.31 -6.80 -13.34
N ARG A 177 -12.27 -7.85 -12.52
CA ARG A 177 -11.79 -9.19 -12.89
C ARG A 177 -12.79 -10.25 -12.44
N ALA A 178 -12.82 -11.38 -13.15
CA ALA A 178 -13.59 -12.56 -12.77
C ALA A 178 -12.63 -13.67 -12.37
N LEU A 179 -12.93 -14.35 -11.27
CA LEU A 179 -12.23 -15.56 -10.84
C LEU A 179 -13.16 -16.75 -11.04
N ALA A 180 -12.69 -17.75 -11.79
CA ALA A 180 -13.44 -18.98 -11.98
C ALA A 180 -13.45 -19.78 -10.66
N LEU A 181 -14.63 -20.21 -10.21
CA LEU A 181 -14.78 -20.96 -8.96
C LEU A 181 -14.83 -22.48 -9.19
N ASP A 182 -14.92 -22.89 -10.45
CA ASP A 182 -14.92 -24.29 -10.88
C ASP A 182 -13.56 -24.99 -10.72
N GLU A 183 -12.49 -24.24 -10.50
CA GLU A 183 -11.15 -24.77 -10.17
C GLU A 183 -10.89 -24.90 -8.65
N LEU A 184 -11.77 -24.33 -7.80
CA LEU A 184 -11.68 -24.52 -6.36
C LEU A 184 -12.13 -25.93 -5.98
N ARG A 185 -11.52 -26.54 -4.96
CA ARG A 185 -11.99 -27.84 -4.44
C ARG A 185 -13.41 -27.69 -3.87
N PRO A 186 -14.24 -28.74 -3.85
CA PRO A 186 -15.61 -28.65 -3.32
C PRO A 186 -15.69 -28.01 -1.93
N GLN A 187 -14.73 -28.33 -1.04
CA GLN A 187 -14.64 -27.78 0.31
C GLN A 187 -14.28 -26.29 0.38
N GLU A 188 -13.87 -25.69 -0.74
CA GLU A 188 -13.54 -24.26 -0.88
C GLU A 188 -14.67 -23.46 -1.54
N ARG A 189 -15.74 -24.14 -1.99
CA ARG A 189 -16.93 -23.53 -2.64
C ARG A 189 -18.13 -23.37 -1.72
N GLU A 190 -18.21 -24.17 -0.66
CA GLU A 190 -19.27 -24.18 0.36
C GLU A 190 -18.92 -23.28 1.56
#